data_AF-A0AB39TW90-F1
#
_entry.id   AF-A0AB39TW90-F1
#
_cell.length_a   1.000
_cell.length_b   1.000
_cell.length_c   1.000
_cell.angle_alpha   90.00
_cell.angle_beta   90.00
_cell.angle_gamma   90.00
#
_symmetry.space_group_name_H-M   'P 1'
#
loop_
_entity.id
_entity.type
_entity.pdbx_description
1 polymer ?
#
loop_
_entity_poly.entity_id
_entity_poly.type
_entity_poly.pdbx_seq_one_letter_code
_entity_poly.pdbx_strand_id
1 'polypeptide(L)'
;MSHPSTRTLRPGAAARRTRRRTRLAALALAVSALSAGGATLLAAPASAATAGVVEQMVTIQDHQNHHSLASSDGEGSRIVARGFQDASTSFWMSNKPGDRVDFARSVNGTERVLEMDTRDGRSTQFVHWWAGANQQWTLETAAEGGTYLRNAENNGCLTYHGVDREVTVEGCDGSMSQRFDLNGAGTSPGPVTPDQQRFLDRVNALRAQYGKAPVRLNSTLSQVAKCNADQMDQRRVSGHFCNSSGIASGLGYTWRGFGEVAFYGPTTVDAAVDGWINSPKHLGIMIGDFNEVGLARTGAASWNADFGTR
;
A
#
# COMPACT_ATOMS: atom_id res chain seq x y z
N MET A 1 32.60 -7.52 -60.89
CA MET A 1 33.86 -6.87 -61.33
C MET A 1 34.11 -5.68 -60.41
N SER A 2 35.31 -5.33 -59.93
CA SER A 2 36.58 -6.06 -59.70
C SER A 2 37.44 -5.21 -58.74
N HIS A 3 38.28 -5.81 -57.88
CA HIS A 3 39.36 -5.09 -57.17
C HIS A 3 40.58 -4.88 -58.10
N PRO A 4 41.43 -3.86 -57.84
CA PRO A 4 42.66 -4.01 -57.02
C PRO A 4 42.65 -3.08 -55.78
N SER A 5 43.39 -3.26 -54.66
CA SER A 5 44.84 -3.53 -54.41
C SER A 5 45.74 -2.28 -54.53
N THR A 6 46.75 -1.99 -53.69
CA THR A 6 47.43 -2.81 -52.64
C THR A 6 48.23 -1.96 -51.62
N ARG A 7 48.45 -2.51 -50.39
CA ARG A 7 49.69 -2.61 -49.56
C ARG A 7 50.78 -1.48 -49.56
N THR A 8 51.56 -1.25 -48.49
CA THR A 8 51.94 -2.11 -47.32
C THR A 8 52.15 -1.24 -46.04
N LEU A 9 53.01 -1.42 -45.00
CA LEU A 9 54.11 -2.35 -44.60
C LEU A 9 54.18 -2.46 -43.03
N ARG A 10 55.30 -2.96 -42.49
CA ARG A 10 55.76 -3.08 -41.07
C ARG A 10 57.32 -3.17 -41.11
N PRO A 11 58.13 -3.52 -40.09
CA PRO A 11 57.94 -3.91 -38.67
C PRO A 11 58.69 -2.93 -37.71
N GLY A 12 58.99 -3.16 -36.42
CA GLY A 12 58.56 -4.17 -35.42
C GLY A 12 59.69 -4.59 -34.44
N ALA A 13 59.32 -5.11 -33.26
CA ALA A 13 60.19 -5.56 -32.14
C ALA A 13 61.02 -4.43 -31.46
N ALA A 14 61.64 -4.59 -30.28
CA ALA A 14 61.74 -5.72 -29.34
C ALA A 14 61.56 -5.25 -27.87
N ALA A 15 61.79 -6.11 -26.86
CA ALA A 15 61.41 -5.84 -25.46
C ALA A 15 62.53 -6.12 -24.42
N ARG A 16 62.21 -5.78 -23.15
CA ARG A 16 62.43 -6.59 -21.91
C ARG A 16 63.57 -6.13 -20.95
N ARG A 17 63.28 -6.30 -19.64
CA ARG A 17 64.19 -6.25 -18.44
C ARG A 17 64.62 -4.82 -17.99
N THR A 18 64.96 -4.56 -16.71
CA THR A 18 65.18 -5.44 -15.53
C THR A 18 64.58 -4.86 -14.21
N ARG A 19 64.84 -5.49 -13.06
CA ARG A 19 64.23 -5.23 -11.72
C ARG A 19 65.25 -4.70 -10.70
N ARG A 20 64.76 -4.03 -9.63
CA ARG A 20 65.35 -3.94 -8.26
C ARG A 20 66.61 -3.02 -8.16
N ARG A 21 67.06 -2.52 -6.99
CA ARG A 21 66.73 -2.76 -5.55
C ARG A 21 67.28 -1.61 -4.64
N THR A 22 66.53 -1.17 -3.60
CA THR A 22 66.99 -0.75 -2.22
C THR A 22 68.09 0.33 -2.04
N ARG A 23 68.30 1.03 -0.90
CA ARG A 23 67.74 1.13 0.48
C ARG A 23 68.30 2.41 1.16
N LEU A 24 67.56 3.03 2.11
CA LEU A 24 67.98 3.65 3.40
C LEU A 24 69.17 4.67 3.45
N ALA A 25 69.29 5.61 4.39
CA ALA A 25 68.39 6.18 5.40
C ALA A 25 69.00 7.46 6.02
N ALA A 26 68.17 8.27 6.69
CA ALA A 26 68.56 9.15 7.80
C ALA A 26 67.38 9.24 8.79
N LEU A 27 67.64 9.43 10.08
CA LEU A 27 66.65 9.31 11.16
C LEU A 27 66.89 10.35 12.25
N ALA A 28 65.83 10.98 12.77
CA ALA A 28 65.85 11.77 13.99
C ALA A 28 64.51 11.61 14.75
N LEU A 29 64.60 11.29 16.04
CA LEU A 29 63.51 11.33 17.02
C LEU A 29 63.58 12.70 17.76
N ALA A 30 62.64 13.16 18.58
CA ALA A 30 61.46 12.54 19.22
C ALA A 30 60.25 13.54 19.17
N VAL A 31 59.17 13.53 19.96
CA VAL A 31 58.79 12.92 21.25
C VAL A 31 57.38 12.29 21.17
N SER A 32 57.08 11.35 22.07
CA SER A 32 55.85 10.57 22.18
C SER A 32 54.58 11.35 22.56
N ALA A 33 53.43 10.90 22.04
CA ALA A 33 52.22 10.69 22.82
C ALA A 33 51.38 9.55 22.18
N LEU A 34 50.86 8.61 22.99
CA LEU A 34 49.92 7.59 22.53
C LEU A 34 48.49 7.98 22.96
N SER A 35 47.55 7.87 22.03
CA SER A 35 46.13 7.65 22.37
C SER A 35 45.49 6.80 21.26
N ALA A 36 44.84 5.71 21.63
CA ALA A 36 44.11 4.87 20.69
C ALA A 36 42.68 5.41 20.51
N GLY A 37 42.38 5.97 19.34
CA GLY A 37 41.03 6.32 18.91
C GLY A 37 40.54 5.35 17.84
N GLY A 38 39.36 4.77 18.02
CA GLY A 38 38.78 3.84 17.05
C GLY A 38 38.43 4.54 15.74
N ALA A 39 38.72 3.91 14.60
CA ALA A 39 38.30 4.39 13.30
C ALA A 39 36.78 4.21 13.14
N THR A 40 36.01 5.27 13.37
CA THR A 40 34.59 5.31 13.02
C THR A 40 34.44 5.19 11.52
N LEU A 41 33.71 4.17 11.05
CA LEU A 41 33.26 4.11 9.67
C LEU A 41 32.25 5.26 9.46
N LEU A 42 32.71 6.32 8.81
CA LEU A 42 31.82 7.33 8.23
C LEU A 42 31.03 6.65 7.11
N ALA A 43 29.78 6.28 7.42
CA ALA A 43 28.83 5.86 6.41
C ALA A 43 28.69 6.97 5.36
N ALA A 44 28.68 6.58 4.08
CA ALA A 44 28.36 7.52 3.02
C ALA A 44 26.97 8.14 3.27
N PRO A 45 26.73 9.41 2.92
CA PRO A 45 25.41 10.00 3.06
C PRO A 45 24.41 9.14 2.28
N ALA A 46 23.35 8.71 2.97
CA ALA A 46 22.23 8.05 2.30
C ALA A 46 21.74 9.00 1.20
N SER A 47 21.69 8.53 -0.04
CA SER A 47 21.04 9.29 -1.11
C SER A 47 19.62 9.59 -0.64
N ALA A 48 19.23 10.87 -0.65
CA ALA A 48 17.86 11.26 -0.41
C ALA A 48 17.02 10.63 -1.53
N ALA A 49 16.40 9.49 -1.22
CA ALA A 49 15.46 8.86 -2.11
C ALA A 49 14.34 9.87 -2.32
N THR A 50 14.15 10.31 -3.57
CA THR A 50 12.97 11.07 -3.97
C THR A 50 11.77 10.17 -3.73
N ALA A 51 11.14 10.32 -2.58
CA ALA A 51 9.98 9.54 -2.19
C ALA A 51 8.91 9.74 -3.26
N GLY A 52 8.62 8.67 -4.01
CA GLY A 52 7.63 8.72 -5.07
C GLY A 52 6.27 9.14 -4.50
N VAL A 53 5.43 9.72 -5.35
CA VAL A 53 4.02 9.85 -5.02
C VAL A 53 3.48 8.42 -4.88
N VAL A 54 3.14 8.05 -3.65
CA VAL A 54 2.51 6.77 -3.35
C VAL A 54 1.02 6.95 -3.63
N GLU A 55 0.63 6.78 -4.90
CA GLU A 55 -0.77 6.82 -5.38
C GLU A 55 -1.59 5.63 -4.84
N GLN A 56 -1.64 5.52 -3.52
CA GLN A 56 -2.31 4.49 -2.76
C GLN A 56 -3.73 4.97 -2.47
N MET A 57 -4.71 4.27 -3.03
CA MET A 57 -6.09 4.47 -2.59
C MET A 57 -6.23 3.98 -1.15
N VAL A 58 -6.59 4.86 -0.23
CA VAL A 58 -6.92 4.58 1.17
C VAL A 58 -8.36 4.95 1.46
N THR A 59 -9.03 4.11 2.25
CA THR A 59 -10.34 4.45 2.84
C THR A 59 -10.12 4.83 4.30
N ILE A 60 -10.58 6.02 4.68
CA ILE A 60 -10.47 6.56 6.05
C ILE A 60 -11.72 6.17 6.82
N GLN A 61 -11.59 5.35 7.87
CA GLN A 61 -12.72 4.79 8.64
C GLN A 61 -12.64 5.13 10.12
N ASP A 62 -13.76 5.41 10.78
CA ASP A 62 -13.84 5.49 12.25
C ASP A 62 -13.65 4.09 12.89
N HIS A 63 -12.83 4.02 13.95
CA HIS A 63 -12.53 2.78 14.65
C HIS A 63 -13.70 2.27 15.53
N GLN A 64 -14.74 3.06 15.81
CA GLN A 64 -15.92 2.57 16.55
C GLN A 64 -16.99 1.92 15.66
N ASN A 65 -17.18 2.42 14.43
CA ASN A 65 -18.26 1.99 13.53
C ASN A 65 -17.71 1.64 12.15
N HIS A 66 -17.54 0.34 11.90
CA HIS A 66 -17.02 -0.26 10.66
C HIS A 66 -17.76 0.11 9.34
N HIS A 67 -18.80 0.95 9.40
CA HIS A 67 -19.64 1.32 8.27
C HIS A 67 -19.85 2.83 8.10
N SER A 68 -19.13 3.72 8.80
CA SER A 68 -19.35 5.19 8.73
C SER A 68 -18.13 5.99 8.26
N LEU A 69 -18.27 6.76 7.17
CA LEU A 69 -17.16 7.31 6.38
C LEU A 69 -17.36 8.76 5.90
N ALA A 70 -16.29 9.55 5.90
CA ALA A 70 -16.21 10.90 5.35
C ALA A 70 -16.58 10.99 3.83
N SER A 71 -17.60 11.79 3.47
CA SER A 71 -18.06 11.99 2.08
C SER A 71 -18.27 13.47 1.73
N SER A 72 -18.08 13.82 0.45
CA SER A 72 -18.71 15.01 -0.17
C SER A 72 -18.72 14.91 -1.71
N ASP A 73 -19.47 15.80 -2.34
CA ASP A 73 -19.89 15.78 -3.75
C ASP A 73 -19.32 16.91 -4.63
N GLY A 74 -18.83 18.00 -4.03
CA GLY A 74 -18.53 19.25 -4.72
C GLY A 74 -17.37 20.06 -4.12
N GLU A 75 -17.28 21.33 -4.51
CA GLU A 75 -16.21 22.25 -4.12
C GLU A 75 -16.62 23.12 -2.94
N GLY A 76 -15.82 23.11 -1.86
CA GLY A 76 -16.25 23.67 -0.58
C GLY A 76 -17.40 22.88 0.08
N SER A 77 -17.87 21.79 -0.53
CA SER A 77 -18.80 20.87 0.12
C SER A 77 -18.17 20.33 1.40
N ARG A 78 -18.90 20.49 2.51
CA ARG A 78 -18.49 19.98 3.83
C ARG A 78 -18.44 18.46 3.82
N ILE A 79 -17.44 17.90 4.50
CA ILE A 79 -17.27 16.47 4.64
C ILE A 79 -18.23 15.95 5.70
N VAL A 80 -19.16 15.09 5.31
CA VAL A 80 -20.20 14.51 6.18
C VAL A 80 -20.06 13.00 6.21
N ALA A 81 -20.18 12.39 7.39
CA ALA A 81 -20.07 10.94 7.55
C ALA A 81 -21.32 10.19 7.04
N ARG A 82 -21.15 9.19 6.17
CA ARG A 82 -22.20 8.38 5.53
C ARG A 82 -21.92 6.88 5.67
N GLY A 83 -22.84 6.04 5.19
CA GLY A 83 -22.63 4.59 5.11
C GLY A 83 -21.49 4.18 4.17
N PHE A 84 -20.83 3.05 4.45
CA PHE A 84 -19.76 2.45 3.62
C PHE A 84 -20.16 2.14 2.15
N GLN A 85 -21.44 2.26 1.79
CA GLN A 85 -21.92 1.97 0.43
C GLN A 85 -21.53 3.03 -0.61
N ASP A 86 -21.10 4.23 -0.17
CA ASP A 86 -20.74 5.32 -1.07
C ASP A 86 -19.27 5.25 -1.52
N ALA A 87 -19.03 5.10 -2.82
CA ALA A 87 -17.70 5.15 -3.43
C ALA A 87 -17.04 6.55 -3.42
N SER A 88 -17.47 7.45 -2.52
CA SER A 88 -16.98 8.81 -2.37
C SER A 88 -15.92 9.01 -1.29
N THR A 89 -15.54 7.91 -0.62
CA THR A 89 -14.91 7.89 0.71
C THR A 89 -13.45 7.43 0.70
N SER A 90 -12.92 7.19 -0.50
CA SER A 90 -11.55 6.74 -0.73
C SER A 90 -10.71 7.88 -1.33
N PHE A 91 -9.49 8.02 -0.81
CA PHE A 91 -8.54 9.08 -1.17
C PHE A 91 -7.22 8.45 -1.61
N TRP A 92 -6.56 9.03 -2.62
CA TRP A 92 -5.13 8.88 -2.84
C TRP A 92 -4.36 9.57 -1.71
N MET A 93 -3.26 8.98 -1.26
CA MET A 93 -2.26 9.73 -0.51
C MET A 93 -1.24 10.38 -1.46
N SER A 94 -0.71 11.55 -1.10
CA SER A 94 0.45 12.15 -1.77
C SER A 94 1.46 12.61 -0.73
N ASN A 95 2.65 12.01 -0.72
CA ASN A 95 3.77 12.41 0.14
C ASN A 95 4.19 13.86 -0.11
N LYS A 96 4.45 14.62 0.97
CA LYS A 96 4.96 16.00 0.97
C LYS A 96 6.16 16.13 1.92
N PRO A 97 6.96 17.21 1.84
CA PRO A 97 8.06 17.45 2.77
C PRO A 97 7.60 17.54 4.24
N GLY A 98 8.47 17.11 5.18
CA GLY A 98 8.19 17.21 6.61
C GLY A 98 7.22 16.15 7.15
N ASP A 99 7.28 14.93 6.60
CA ASP A 99 6.43 13.79 6.98
C ASP A 99 4.93 14.11 6.92
N ARG A 100 4.55 14.87 5.88
CA ARG A 100 3.17 15.28 5.58
C ARG A 100 2.62 14.53 4.38
N VAL A 101 1.29 14.41 4.33
CA VAL A 101 0.55 13.84 3.21
C VAL A 101 -0.67 14.70 2.86
N ASP A 102 -0.98 14.82 1.57
CA ASP A 102 -2.34 15.19 1.15
C ASP A 102 -3.20 13.92 1.10
N PHE A 103 -4.48 14.04 1.43
CA PHE A 103 -5.51 13.08 1.05
C PHE A 103 -6.31 13.66 -0.12
N ALA A 104 -6.08 13.16 -1.33
CA ALA A 104 -6.69 13.66 -2.58
C ALA A 104 -7.69 12.66 -3.16
N ARG A 105 -8.64 13.08 -3.99
CA ARG A 105 -9.48 12.16 -4.80
C ARG A 105 -9.94 12.80 -6.09
N SER A 106 -10.20 11.98 -7.12
CA SER A 106 -10.79 12.47 -8.37
C SER A 106 -12.31 12.51 -8.27
N VAL A 107 -12.91 13.64 -8.64
CA VAL A 107 -14.36 13.85 -8.71
C VAL A 107 -14.67 14.56 -10.03
N ASN A 108 -15.42 13.88 -10.91
CA ASN A 108 -15.78 14.39 -12.24
C ASN A 108 -14.56 14.87 -13.07
N GLY A 109 -13.42 14.20 -12.93
CA GLY A 109 -12.16 14.54 -13.62
C GLY A 109 -11.35 15.67 -12.98
N THR A 110 -11.78 16.20 -11.83
CA THR A 110 -11.04 17.21 -11.05
C THR A 110 -10.45 16.57 -9.80
N GLU A 111 -9.18 16.82 -9.49
CA GLU A 111 -8.57 16.41 -8.22
C GLU A 111 -8.99 17.34 -7.08
N ARG A 112 -9.38 16.75 -5.95
CA ARG A 112 -9.84 17.45 -4.74
C ARG A 112 -9.15 16.92 -3.50
N VAL A 113 -8.62 17.79 -2.66
CA VAL A 113 -7.98 17.44 -1.38
C VAL A 113 -8.92 17.60 -0.20
N LEU A 114 -8.70 16.81 0.85
CA LEU A 114 -9.29 16.99 2.18
C LEU A 114 -8.67 18.24 2.84
N GLU A 115 -9.48 19.29 3.01
CA GLU A 115 -9.04 20.58 3.54
C GLU A 115 -9.78 20.93 4.84
N MET A 116 -9.03 21.39 5.86
CA MET A 116 -9.61 22.06 7.01
C MET A 116 -9.89 23.54 6.67
N ASP A 117 -11.14 23.97 6.80
CA ASP A 117 -11.49 25.39 6.77
C ASP A 117 -11.00 26.08 8.04
N THR A 118 -10.02 26.98 7.89
CA THR A 118 -9.35 27.65 9.02
C THR A 118 -10.26 28.60 9.81
N ARG A 119 -11.49 28.86 9.34
CA ARG A 119 -12.46 29.76 9.99
C ARG A 119 -13.35 29.05 11.01
N ASP A 120 -13.67 27.77 10.78
CA ASP A 120 -14.61 27.00 11.61
C ASP A 120 -14.16 25.56 11.94
N GLY A 121 -12.96 25.15 11.49
CA GLY A 121 -12.38 23.84 11.76
C GLY A 121 -13.06 22.69 11.03
N ARG A 122 -14.02 22.93 10.14
CA ARG A 122 -14.77 21.86 9.45
C ARG A 122 -14.03 21.42 8.19
N SER A 123 -14.04 20.11 7.96
CA SER A 123 -13.41 19.53 6.76
C SER A 123 -14.25 19.78 5.50
N THR A 124 -13.59 19.99 4.36
CA THR A 124 -14.18 20.18 3.03
C THR A 124 -13.39 19.43 1.95
N GLN A 125 -13.94 19.34 0.74
CA GLN A 125 -13.15 19.06 -0.46
C GLN A 125 -12.88 20.34 -1.26
N PHE A 126 -11.62 20.61 -1.57
CA PHE A 126 -11.18 21.77 -2.35
C PHE A 126 -10.24 21.36 -3.49
N VAL A 127 -10.20 22.11 -4.59
CA VAL A 127 -9.37 21.73 -5.76
C VAL A 127 -7.90 22.01 -5.50
N HIS A 128 -7.04 21.09 -5.93
CA HIS A 128 -5.60 21.19 -5.73
C HIS A 128 -4.98 22.26 -6.65
N TRP A 129 -4.60 23.41 -6.09
CA TRP A 129 -3.81 24.44 -6.79
C TRP A 129 -2.45 24.71 -6.13
N TRP A 130 -2.33 24.75 -4.79
CA TRP A 130 -1.08 25.10 -4.09
C TRP A 130 -0.75 24.38 -2.75
N ALA A 131 -1.53 23.39 -2.30
CA ALA A 131 -1.21 22.53 -1.14
C ALA A 131 -0.84 23.27 0.17
N GLY A 132 -1.75 24.11 0.68
CA GLY A 132 -1.56 24.82 1.97
C GLY A 132 -1.42 23.88 3.17
N ALA A 133 -0.92 24.36 4.31
CA ALA A 133 -0.77 23.52 5.51
C ALA A 133 -2.12 23.03 6.06
N ASN A 134 -3.21 23.75 5.81
CA ASN A 134 -4.57 23.31 6.12
C ASN A 134 -5.10 22.17 5.22
N GLN A 135 -4.43 21.90 4.09
CA GLN A 135 -4.69 20.78 3.16
C GLN A 135 -3.77 19.56 3.44
N GLN A 136 -2.75 19.74 4.28
CA GLN A 136 -1.73 18.73 4.59
C GLN A 136 -1.97 18.08 5.96
N TRP A 137 -1.62 16.81 6.08
CA TRP A 137 -1.91 15.97 7.24
C TRP A 137 -0.68 15.19 7.70
N THR A 138 -0.61 14.89 9.00
CA THR A 138 0.42 14.05 9.62
C THR A 138 -0.26 12.77 10.12
N LEU A 139 0.37 11.62 9.92
CA LEU A 139 -0.16 10.33 10.37
C LEU A 139 0.58 9.88 11.61
N GLU A 140 -0.13 9.74 12.73
CA GLU A 140 0.44 9.34 14.02
C GLU A 140 -0.25 8.06 14.51
N THR A 141 0.52 6.98 14.72
CA THR A 141 0.01 5.74 15.31
C THR A 141 -0.46 6.02 16.74
N ALA A 142 -1.74 5.77 17.02
CA ALA A 142 -2.25 5.88 18.37
C ALA A 142 -1.71 4.77 19.27
N ALA A 143 -1.33 5.09 20.51
CA ALA A 143 -0.91 4.08 21.49
C ALA A 143 -2.05 3.10 21.83
N GLU A 144 -3.29 3.56 21.65
CA GLU A 144 -4.54 2.85 21.89
C GLU A 144 -5.08 2.11 20.63
N GLY A 145 -4.30 2.07 19.54
CA GLY A 145 -4.69 1.50 18.25
C GLY A 145 -5.48 2.47 17.34
N GLY A 146 -5.31 2.31 16.02
CA GLY A 146 -5.76 3.28 15.02
C GLY A 146 -4.73 4.38 14.72
N THR A 147 -5.12 5.35 13.89
CA THR A 147 -4.27 6.47 13.43
C THR A 147 -4.91 7.80 13.74
N TYR A 148 -4.19 8.72 14.38
CA TYR A 148 -4.57 10.13 14.44
C TYR A 148 -4.17 10.83 13.12
N LEU A 149 -5.12 11.51 12.49
CA LEU A 149 -4.86 12.38 11.34
C LEU A 149 -4.74 13.83 11.86
N ARG A 150 -3.50 14.32 12.04
CA ARG A 150 -3.25 15.68 12.53
C ARG A 150 -3.14 16.68 11.37
N ASN A 151 -3.93 17.74 11.34
CA ASN A 151 -3.82 18.78 10.33
C ASN A 151 -2.53 19.60 10.52
N ALA A 152 -1.82 19.95 9.45
CA ALA A 152 -0.51 20.59 9.55
C ALA A 152 -0.55 22.09 9.90
N GLU A 153 -1.70 22.76 9.76
CA GLU A 153 -1.89 24.18 10.14
C GLU A 153 -1.91 24.36 11.67
N ASN A 154 -2.67 23.53 12.40
CA ASN A 154 -2.95 23.72 13.83
C ASN A 154 -2.56 22.52 14.72
N ASN A 155 -2.06 21.41 14.14
CA ASN A 155 -1.76 20.14 14.83
C ASN A 155 -2.96 19.48 15.55
N GLY A 156 -4.18 19.94 15.27
CA GLY A 156 -5.43 19.36 15.74
C GLY A 156 -5.76 18.05 15.02
N CYS A 157 -6.54 17.20 15.67
CA CYS A 157 -6.91 15.88 15.17
C CYS A 157 -8.23 15.98 14.41
N LEU A 158 -8.34 15.23 13.30
CA LEU A 158 -9.63 14.95 12.68
C LEU A 158 -10.57 14.31 13.72
N THR A 159 -11.82 14.79 13.88
CA THR A 159 -12.82 14.22 14.79
C THR A 159 -14.08 13.78 14.04
N TYR A 160 -14.53 12.56 14.32
CA TYR A 160 -15.80 12.00 13.88
C TYR A 160 -16.91 12.22 14.93
N HIS A 161 -18.05 12.76 14.48
CA HIS A 161 -19.16 13.20 15.33
C HIS A 161 -20.41 12.30 15.28
N GLY A 162 -20.35 11.15 14.60
CA GLY A 162 -21.50 10.28 14.32
C GLY A 162 -22.00 10.35 12.88
N VAL A 163 -22.89 9.44 12.50
CA VAL A 163 -23.45 9.35 11.13
C VAL A 163 -24.28 10.61 10.82
N ASP A 164 -24.21 11.07 9.57
CA ASP A 164 -24.82 12.30 9.05
C ASP A 164 -24.37 13.59 9.74
N ARG A 165 -23.19 13.57 10.38
CA ARG A 165 -22.53 14.73 11.00
C ARG A 165 -21.29 15.14 10.20
N GLU A 166 -20.97 16.43 10.24
CA GLU A 166 -19.74 16.97 9.65
C GLU A 166 -18.51 16.42 10.40
N VAL A 167 -17.43 16.16 9.65
CA VAL A 167 -16.12 15.79 10.21
C VAL A 167 -15.30 17.06 10.41
N THR A 168 -14.76 17.25 11.60
CA THR A 168 -14.07 18.47 12.03
C THR A 168 -12.60 18.22 12.33
N VAL A 169 -11.84 19.27 12.62
CA VAL A 169 -10.50 19.22 13.20
C VAL A 169 -10.53 19.96 14.54
N GLU A 170 -10.17 19.26 15.60
CA GLU A 170 -10.32 19.74 16.99
C GLU A 170 -9.06 19.50 17.81
N GLY A 171 -9.08 19.93 19.07
CA GLY A 171 -8.01 19.59 20.01
C GLY A 171 -7.90 18.07 20.18
N CYS A 172 -6.70 17.52 20.03
CA CYS A 172 -6.48 16.08 20.20
C CYS A 172 -6.71 15.67 21.67
N ASP A 173 -7.74 14.87 21.93
CA ASP A 173 -8.14 14.40 23.26
C ASP A 173 -7.86 12.89 23.48
N GLY A 174 -7.49 12.18 22.41
CA GLY A 174 -7.23 10.73 22.43
C GLY A 174 -8.49 9.85 22.40
N SER A 175 -9.67 10.47 22.27
CA SER A 175 -10.95 9.75 22.16
C SER A 175 -10.96 8.83 20.93
N MET A 176 -11.79 7.79 20.99
CA MET A 176 -11.98 6.86 19.86
C MET A 176 -12.41 7.60 18.58
N SER A 177 -13.19 8.68 18.72
CA SER A 177 -13.65 9.56 17.62
C SER A 177 -12.54 10.24 16.83
N GLN A 178 -11.30 10.22 17.31
CA GLN A 178 -10.13 10.79 16.61
C GLN A 178 -9.20 9.71 16.02
N ARG A 179 -9.54 8.42 16.17
CA ARG A 179 -8.68 7.30 15.77
C ARG A 179 -9.28 6.59 14.57
N PHE A 180 -8.56 6.65 13.45
CA PHE A 180 -9.04 6.16 12.17
C PHE A 180 -8.21 4.97 11.67
N ASP A 181 -8.88 4.03 11.02
CA ASP A 181 -8.25 2.97 10.25
C ASP A 181 -8.02 3.45 8.81
N LEU A 182 -6.77 3.37 8.33
CA LEU A 182 -6.35 3.75 6.99
C LEU A 182 -6.20 2.49 6.11
N ASN A 183 -7.31 2.02 5.56
CA ASN A 183 -7.36 0.80 4.76
C ASN A 183 -6.89 1.07 3.32
N GLY A 184 -5.62 0.77 3.02
CA GLY A 184 -4.94 1.26 1.81
C GLY A 184 -4.32 0.22 0.86
N ALA A 185 -4.48 0.41 -0.45
CA ALA A 185 -4.15 -0.56 -1.51
C ALA A 185 -2.66 -0.71 -1.95
N GLY A 186 -1.69 -0.32 -1.10
CA GLY A 186 -0.25 -0.28 -1.42
C GLY A 186 0.18 0.97 -2.20
N THR A 187 1.44 1.39 -2.20
CA THR A 187 2.68 0.65 -1.84
C THR A 187 3.56 1.40 -0.83
N SER A 188 4.30 0.79 0.10
CA SER A 188 4.70 -0.63 0.19
C SER A 188 3.54 -1.62 0.24
N PRO A 189 3.68 -2.83 -0.32
CA PRO A 189 2.90 -3.96 0.17
C PRO A 189 3.07 -4.04 1.70
N GLY A 190 1.97 -4.24 2.42
CA GLY A 190 2.10 -4.89 3.73
C GLY A 190 2.75 -6.26 3.51
N PRO A 191 3.59 -6.76 4.44
CA PRO A 191 4.21 -8.06 4.29
C PRO A 191 3.14 -9.13 4.07
N VAL A 192 3.28 -9.90 2.99
CA VAL A 192 2.35 -10.99 2.64
C VAL A 192 2.18 -11.88 3.87
N THR A 193 0.94 -12.02 4.36
CA THR A 193 0.72 -12.75 5.61
C THR A 193 1.05 -14.23 5.43
N PRO A 194 1.44 -14.96 6.50
CA PRO A 194 1.67 -16.39 6.41
C PRO A 194 0.47 -17.15 5.82
N ASP A 195 -0.75 -16.71 6.14
CA ASP A 195 -1.99 -17.23 5.54
C ASP A 195 -2.07 -16.93 4.03
N GLN A 196 -1.79 -15.70 3.59
CA GLN A 196 -1.80 -15.32 2.17
C GLN A 196 -0.74 -16.07 1.34
N GLN A 197 0.47 -16.23 1.87
CA GLN A 197 1.52 -17.01 1.20
C GLN A 197 1.13 -18.48 1.11
N ARG A 198 0.68 -19.08 2.22
CA ARG A 198 0.22 -20.48 2.27
C ARG A 198 -0.94 -20.72 1.29
N PHE A 199 -1.89 -19.80 1.20
CA PHE A 199 -2.96 -19.84 0.22
C PHE A 199 -2.42 -19.80 -1.22
N LEU A 200 -1.52 -18.86 -1.53
CA LEU A 200 -0.93 -18.75 -2.87
C LEU A 200 -0.20 -20.02 -3.29
N ASP A 201 0.59 -20.60 -2.38
CA ASP A 201 1.33 -21.84 -2.60
C ASP A 201 0.36 -23.02 -2.83
N ARG A 202 -0.67 -23.16 -1.97
CA ARG A 202 -1.73 -24.17 -2.08
C ARG A 202 -2.50 -24.06 -3.40
N VAL A 203 -2.90 -22.84 -3.80
CA VAL A 203 -3.65 -22.57 -5.03
C VAL A 203 -2.80 -22.84 -6.27
N ASN A 204 -1.53 -22.41 -6.28
CA ASN A 204 -0.65 -22.66 -7.43
C ASN A 204 -0.24 -24.13 -7.56
N ALA A 205 -0.07 -24.84 -6.44
CA ALA A 205 0.13 -26.30 -6.45
C ALA A 205 -1.11 -27.06 -6.97
N LEU A 206 -2.32 -26.59 -6.65
CA LEU A 206 -3.57 -27.11 -7.22
C LEU A 206 -3.63 -26.83 -8.74
N ARG A 207 -3.43 -25.56 -9.15
CA ARG A 207 -3.51 -25.15 -10.55
C ARG A 207 -2.53 -25.90 -11.45
N ALA A 208 -1.31 -26.18 -10.97
CA ALA A 208 -0.33 -27.00 -11.67
C ALA A 208 -0.84 -28.43 -11.97
N GLN A 209 -1.57 -29.06 -11.04
CA GLN A 209 -2.16 -30.41 -11.25
C GLN A 209 -3.21 -30.41 -12.38
N TYR A 210 -3.88 -29.29 -12.61
CA TYR A 210 -4.88 -29.09 -13.67
C TYR A 210 -4.28 -28.40 -14.92
N GLY A 211 -2.95 -28.28 -15.03
CA GLY A 211 -2.27 -27.68 -16.19
C GLY A 211 -2.48 -26.17 -16.34
N LYS A 212 -2.95 -25.48 -15.30
CA LYS A 212 -3.25 -24.03 -15.31
C LYS A 212 -2.04 -23.23 -14.86
N ALA A 213 -1.81 -22.09 -15.51
CA ALA A 213 -0.75 -21.15 -15.14
C ALA A 213 -0.95 -20.61 -13.71
N PRO A 214 0.13 -20.33 -12.95
CA PRO A 214 0.03 -19.81 -11.60
C PRO A 214 -0.60 -18.41 -11.58
N VAL A 215 -1.39 -18.13 -10.54
CA VAL A 215 -1.81 -16.76 -10.19
C VAL A 215 -0.75 -16.10 -9.33
N ARG A 216 -0.73 -14.75 -9.32
CA ARG A 216 0.04 -13.94 -8.37
C ARG A 216 -0.89 -13.20 -7.41
N LEU A 217 -0.44 -12.93 -6.19
CA LEU A 217 -1.19 -12.09 -5.24
C LEU A 217 -1.35 -10.66 -5.80
N ASN A 218 -2.51 -10.06 -5.56
CA ASN A 218 -2.84 -8.67 -5.86
C ASN A 218 -3.48 -8.02 -4.62
N SER A 219 -2.93 -6.88 -4.18
CA SER A 219 -3.39 -6.16 -2.98
C SER A 219 -4.81 -5.60 -3.11
N THR A 220 -5.18 -5.10 -4.28
CA THR A 220 -6.53 -4.62 -4.59
C THR A 220 -7.56 -5.73 -4.45
N LEU A 221 -7.32 -6.91 -5.03
CA LEU A 221 -8.20 -8.08 -4.89
C LEU A 221 -8.30 -8.55 -3.43
N SER A 222 -7.22 -8.48 -2.64
CA SER A 222 -7.28 -8.79 -1.20
C SER A 222 -8.15 -7.80 -0.41
N GLN A 223 -8.35 -6.57 -0.90
CA GLN A 223 -9.22 -5.57 -0.27
C GLN A 223 -10.66 -5.64 -0.75
N VAL A 224 -10.88 -6.01 -2.01
CA VAL A 224 -12.19 -6.47 -2.50
C VAL A 224 -12.70 -7.62 -1.60
N ALA A 225 -11.86 -8.64 -1.40
CA ALA A 225 -12.19 -9.80 -0.58
C ALA A 225 -12.49 -9.46 0.89
N LYS A 226 -11.87 -8.40 1.43
CA LYS A 226 -12.07 -7.96 2.82
C LYS A 226 -13.54 -7.60 3.09
N CYS A 227 -14.22 -6.97 2.14
CA CYS A 227 -15.65 -6.64 2.27
C CYS A 227 -16.50 -7.89 2.55
N ASN A 228 -16.34 -8.94 1.73
CA ASN A 228 -17.16 -10.14 1.90
C ASN A 228 -16.72 -10.98 3.10
N ALA A 229 -15.42 -11.01 3.43
CA ALA A 229 -14.92 -11.63 4.66
C ALA A 229 -15.50 -10.95 5.92
N ASP A 230 -15.60 -9.62 5.95
CA ASP A 230 -16.21 -8.86 7.05
C ASP A 230 -17.70 -9.15 7.19
N GLN A 231 -18.43 -9.19 6.07
CA GLN A 231 -19.85 -9.54 6.08
C GLN A 231 -20.10 -11.00 6.53
N MET A 232 -19.26 -11.94 6.11
CA MET A 232 -19.34 -13.33 6.55
C MET A 232 -19.04 -13.51 8.05
N ASP A 233 -18.08 -12.76 8.61
CA ASP A 233 -17.75 -12.82 10.04
C ASP A 233 -18.86 -12.18 10.90
N GLN A 234 -19.34 -10.99 10.50
CA GLN A 234 -20.45 -10.29 11.13
C GLN A 234 -21.74 -11.13 11.17
N ARG A 235 -22.03 -11.87 10.09
CA ARG A 235 -23.23 -12.71 9.95
C ARG A 235 -23.03 -14.15 10.42
N ARG A 236 -21.78 -14.57 10.66
CA ARG A 236 -21.36 -15.93 11.03
C ARG A 236 -21.85 -17.04 10.08
N VAL A 237 -21.86 -16.74 8.78
CA VAL A 237 -22.35 -17.64 7.74
C VAL A 237 -21.67 -17.35 6.40
N SER A 238 -21.39 -18.40 5.61
CA SER A 238 -20.84 -18.27 4.26
C SER A 238 -21.84 -17.63 3.31
N GLY A 239 -21.39 -16.71 2.46
CA GLY A 239 -22.24 -16.09 1.44
C GLY A 239 -21.48 -15.11 0.55
N HIS A 240 -22.22 -14.50 -0.37
CA HIS A 240 -21.74 -13.44 -1.26
C HIS A 240 -22.57 -12.18 -0.94
N PHE A 241 -22.04 -11.32 -0.06
CA PHE A 241 -22.75 -10.18 0.53
C PHE A 241 -22.29 -8.82 0.00
N CYS A 242 -21.12 -8.77 -0.64
CA CYS A 242 -20.58 -7.59 -1.32
C CYS A 242 -20.64 -7.76 -2.84
N ASN A 243 -20.76 -6.66 -3.59
CA ASN A 243 -20.53 -6.69 -5.04
C ASN A 243 -19.02 -6.62 -5.31
N SER A 244 -18.31 -7.71 -5.03
CA SER A 244 -16.85 -7.79 -5.13
C SER A 244 -16.34 -7.34 -6.51
N SER A 245 -17.01 -7.74 -7.60
CA SER A 245 -16.66 -7.30 -8.97
C SER A 245 -16.83 -5.79 -9.20
N GLY A 246 -17.84 -5.16 -8.59
CA GLY A 246 -18.09 -3.72 -8.67
C GLY A 246 -17.14 -2.91 -7.78
N ILE A 247 -16.81 -3.43 -6.60
CA ILE A 247 -15.77 -2.87 -5.72
C ILE A 247 -14.43 -2.91 -6.43
N ALA A 248 -14.06 -4.01 -7.09
CA ALA A 248 -12.84 -4.11 -7.89
C ALA A 248 -12.78 -3.00 -8.96
N SER A 249 -13.85 -2.82 -9.72
CA SER A 249 -13.93 -1.75 -10.73
C SER A 249 -13.82 -0.34 -10.11
N GLY A 250 -14.47 -0.10 -8.96
CA GLY A 250 -14.37 1.16 -8.22
C GLY A 250 -12.96 1.43 -7.67
N LEU A 251 -12.25 0.37 -7.26
CA LEU A 251 -10.84 0.40 -6.85
C LEU A 251 -9.85 0.50 -8.05
N GLY A 252 -10.34 0.78 -9.27
CA GLY A 252 -9.51 0.92 -10.48
C GLY A 252 -8.99 -0.41 -11.06
N TYR A 253 -9.39 -1.56 -10.51
CA TYR A 253 -9.02 -2.87 -11.03
C TYR A 253 -9.85 -3.17 -12.28
N THR A 254 -9.34 -2.83 -13.46
CA THR A 254 -9.96 -3.18 -14.75
C THR A 254 -9.82 -4.68 -15.01
N TRP A 255 -10.93 -5.40 -15.18
CA TRP A 255 -10.96 -6.85 -15.34
C TRP A 255 -11.75 -7.33 -16.56
N ARG A 256 -11.39 -8.51 -17.07
CA ARG A 256 -12.10 -9.25 -18.14
C ARG A 256 -12.76 -10.53 -17.64
N GLY A 257 -12.28 -11.05 -16.52
CA GLY A 257 -12.90 -12.15 -15.78
C GLY A 257 -12.70 -11.93 -14.30
N PHE A 258 -13.72 -12.27 -13.52
CA PHE A 258 -13.75 -12.14 -12.06
C PHE A 258 -14.39 -13.40 -11.46
N GLY A 259 -13.97 -13.82 -10.26
CA GLY A 259 -14.59 -14.95 -9.56
C GLY A 259 -14.26 -14.98 -8.07
N GLU A 260 -15.27 -15.23 -7.24
CA GLU A 260 -15.16 -15.19 -5.77
C GLU A 260 -15.36 -16.58 -5.16
N VAL A 261 -14.53 -16.95 -4.18
CA VAL A 261 -14.75 -18.10 -3.29
C VAL A 261 -14.80 -17.64 -1.84
N ALA A 262 -15.84 -18.08 -1.13
CA ALA A 262 -16.25 -17.57 0.17
C ALA A 262 -16.49 -18.72 1.14
N PHE A 263 -15.95 -18.68 2.36
CA PHE A 263 -16.21 -19.71 3.38
C PHE A 263 -16.01 -19.16 4.80
N TYR A 264 -17.10 -19.19 5.59
CA TYR A 264 -17.07 -19.02 7.04
C TYR A 264 -17.09 -20.37 7.76
N GLY A 265 -16.22 -20.56 8.75
CA GLY A 265 -16.16 -21.73 9.63
C GLY A 265 -14.74 -22.28 9.87
N PRO A 266 -13.90 -22.49 8.85
CA PRO A 266 -12.54 -23.01 9.02
C PRO A 266 -11.65 -22.04 9.79
N THR A 267 -10.88 -22.52 10.78
CA THR A 267 -9.98 -21.68 11.57
C THR A 267 -8.55 -21.58 11.01
N THR A 268 -8.26 -22.30 9.91
CA THR A 268 -6.96 -22.29 9.22
C THR A 268 -7.16 -22.14 7.71
N VAL A 269 -6.18 -21.52 7.05
CA VAL A 269 -6.21 -21.31 5.60
C VAL A 269 -6.20 -22.63 4.82
N ASP A 270 -5.52 -23.67 5.32
CA ASP A 270 -5.55 -25.00 4.70
C ASP A 270 -6.96 -25.58 4.69
N ALA A 271 -7.67 -25.53 5.82
CA ALA A 271 -9.03 -26.07 5.90
C ALA A 271 -10.05 -25.26 5.07
N ALA A 272 -9.83 -23.95 4.89
CA ALA A 272 -10.60 -23.15 3.94
C ALA A 272 -10.35 -23.60 2.49
N VAL A 273 -9.08 -23.79 2.10
CA VAL A 273 -8.71 -24.27 0.77
C VAL A 273 -9.18 -25.71 0.51
N ASP A 274 -9.09 -26.61 1.49
CA ASP A 274 -9.61 -27.98 1.40
C ASP A 274 -11.14 -27.97 1.18
N GLY A 275 -11.86 -27.09 1.89
CA GLY A 275 -13.30 -26.91 1.69
C GLY A 275 -13.68 -26.33 0.33
N TRP A 276 -12.86 -25.42 -0.22
CA TRP A 276 -13.04 -24.93 -1.58
C TRP A 276 -12.73 -26.01 -2.64
N ILE A 277 -11.67 -26.81 -2.47
CA ILE A 277 -11.34 -27.92 -3.38
C ILE A 277 -12.44 -28.98 -3.38
N ASN A 278 -13.03 -29.29 -2.23
CA ASN A 278 -14.10 -30.27 -2.09
C ASN A 278 -15.47 -29.78 -2.61
N SER A 279 -15.59 -28.52 -3.05
CA SER A 279 -16.78 -27.98 -3.69
C SER A 279 -16.55 -27.82 -5.20
N PRO A 280 -17.23 -28.58 -6.07
CA PRO A 280 -17.03 -28.49 -7.53
C PRO A 280 -17.19 -27.07 -8.10
N LYS A 281 -18.07 -26.25 -7.50
CA LYS A 281 -18.24 -24.83 -7.88
C LYS A 281 -17.00 -23.99 -7.54
N HIS A 282 -16.46 -24.14 -6.32
CA HIS A 282 -15.32 -23.36 -5.87
C HIS A 282 -14.02 -23.84 -6.54
N LEU A 283 -13.81 -25.16 -6.67
CA LEU A 283 -12.73 -25.76 -7.44
C LEU A 283 -12.68 -25.21 -8.87
N GLY A 284 -13.83 -25.14 -9.55
CA GLY A 284 -13.95 -24.57 -10.91
C GLY A 284 -13.49 -23.11 -11.02
N ILE A 285 -13.68 -22.29 -9.97
CA ILE A 285 -13.16 -20.91 -9.90
C ILE A 285 -11.65 -20.93 -9.65
N MET A 286 -11.17 -21.73 -8.70
CA MET A 286 -9.73 -21.82 -8.38
C MET A 286 -8.86 -22.27 -9.56
N ILE A 287 -9.39 -23.11 -10.47
CA ILE A 287 -8.74 -23.55 -11.71
C ILE A 287 -9.19 -22.76 -12.96
N GLY A 288 -9.94 -21.66 -12.79
CA GLY A 288 -10.36 -20.76 -13.86
C GLY A 288 -9.19 -20.00 -14.51
N ASP A 289 -9.44 -19.36 -15.65
CA ASP A 289 -8.42 -18.66 -16.46
C ASP A 289 -8.08 -17.25 -15.93
N PHE A 290 -7.74 -17.22 -14.64
CA PHE A 290 -7.29 -16.06 -13.88
C PHE A 290 -5.75 -15.98 -13.83
N ASN A 291 -5.21 -14.78 -13.64
CA ASN A 291 -3.77 -14.53 -13.46
C ASN A 291 -3.42 -13.75 -12.17
N GLU A 292 -4.41 -13.14 -11.52
CA GLU A 292 -4.29 -12.49 -10.21
C GLU A 292 -5.27 -13.13 -9.22
N VAL A 293 -4.93 -13.09 -7.92
CA VAL A 293 -5.81 -13.48 -6.83
C VAL A 293 -5.57 -12.60 -5.60
N GLY A 294 -6.60 -12.36 -4.80
CA GLY A 294 -6.52 -11.78 -3.47
C GLY A 294 -7.08 -12.72 -2.42
N LEU A 295 -6.66 -12.57 -1.16
CA LEU A 295 -7.22 -13.29 -0.02
C LEU A 295 -7.36 -12.34 1.17
N ALA A 296 -8.56 -12.33 1.75
CA ALA A 296 -8.83 -11.73 3.05
C ALA A 296 -9.24 -12.79 4.07
N ARG A 297 -8.90 -12.50 5.33
CA ARG A 297 -9.39 -13.18 6.52
C ARG A 297 -9.99 -12.15 7.46
N THR A 298 -11.16 -12.44 8.03
CA THR A 298 -11.72 -11.67 9.14
C THR A 298 -12.03 -12.61 10.31
N GLY A 299 -11.79 -12.11 11.53
CA GLY A 299 -12.00 -12.86 12.75
C GLY A 299 -11.22 -14.18 12.79
N ALA A 300 -11.74 -15.15 13.53
CA ALA A 300 -11.12 -16.47 13.64
C ALA A 300 -11.39 -17.36 12.41
N ALA A 301 -12.51 -17.15 11.70
CA ALA A 301 -13.11 -18.19 10.87
C ALA A 301 -13.63 -17.75 9.50
N SER A 302 -13.55 -16.46 9.14
CA SER A 302 -14.08 -15.94 7.87
C SER A 302 -12.98 -15.80 6.81
N TRP A 303 -13.17 -16.39 5.63
CA TRP A 303 -12.24 -16.36 4.51
C TRP A 303 -12.93 -16.02 3.20
N ASN A 304 -12.36 -15.08 2.44
CA ASN A 304 -12.78 -14.78 1.08
C ASN A 304 -11.56 -14.66 0.17
N ALA A 305 -11.65 -15.17 -1.06
CA ALA A 305 -10.66 -14.95 -2.09
C ALA A 305 -11.30 -14.58 -3.43
N ASP A 306 -10.79 -13.50 -4.03
CA ASP A 306 -11.22 -12.98 -5.31
C ASP A 306 -10.15 -13.19 -6.36
N PHE A 307 -10.53 -13.79 -7.48
CA PHE A 307 -9.68 -14.10 -8.63
C PHE A 307 -9.97 -13.13 -9.77
N GLY A 308 -8.91 -12.70 -10.48
CA GLY A 308 -9.00 -11.70 -11.53
C GLY A 308 -8.11 -11.99 -12.74
N THR A 309 -8.47 -11.37 -13.87
CA THR A 309 -7.63 -11.26 -15.07
C THR A 309 -7.94 -9.97 -15.82
N ARG A 310 -6.96 -9.39 -16.51
CA ARG A 310 -6.97 -8.05 -17.13
C ARG A 310 -6.85 -8.06 -18.66
#